data_AF-A0A3B9R9R8-F1
#
_entry.id   AF-A0A3B9R9R8-F1
#
_cell.length_a   1.000
_cell.length_b   1.000
_cell.length_c   1.000
_cell.angle_alpha   90.00
_cell.angle_beta   90.00
_cell.angle_gamma   90.00
#
_symmetry.space_group_name_H-M   'P 1'
#
loop_
_entity.id
_entity.type
_entity.pdbx_description
1 polymer ?
#
loop_
_entity_poly.entity_id
_entity_poly.type
_entity_poly.pdbx_seq_one_letter_code
_entity_poly.pdbx_strand_id
1 'polypeptide(L)'
;MDDIQQSEYKKACANCGAELKFKPGSHQLTCEYCGYEEFIEQSKSSFEELELEHYLKIVGENAYTDTIELLHCKNCGANQHVEENYKSLNCVYCSEPLIREDVEKEGWILPGALVPFELDAKKAQSIFKSWVGKIWFAPDNLKKAALDPEGLHGLYIPYWTFDANLFASYQGQRGDYYYENQTYNSDKGKRTR
;
A
#
# COMPACT_ATOMS: atom_id res chain seq x y z
N MET A 1 -36.66 2.09 -0.25
CA MET A 1 -36.03 3.04 -1.19
C MET A 1 -34.57 2.84 -0.93
N ASP A 2 -33.89 2.14 -1.84
CA ASP A 2 -32.46 1.89 -1.70
C ASP A 2 -31.75 3.23 -1.70
N ASP A 3 -31.00 3.51 -0.64
CA ASP A 3 -30.12 4.68 -0.58
C ASP A 3 -29.14 4.54 -1.74
N ILE A 4 -29.16 5.52 -2.65
CA ILE A 4 -28.19 5.60 -3.72
C ILE A 4 -26.86 5.91 -3.03
N GLN A 5 -25.98 4.91 -2.89
CA GLN A 5 -24.60 5.14 -2.47
C GLN A 5 -24.00 6.13 -3.48
N GLN A 6 -23.71 7.34 -3.02
CA GLN A 6 -22.99 8.32 -3.82
C GLN A 6 -21.57 7.80 -3.98
N SER A 7 -21.25 7.30 -5.17
CA SER A 7 -19.89 6.95 -5.53
C SER A 7 -18.95 8.11 -5.24
N GLU A 8 -17.76 7.81 -4.73
CA GLU A 8 -16.63 8.74 -4.60
C GLU A 8 -16.73 9.84 -5.66
N TYR A 9 -16.73 11.11 -5.25
CA TYR A 9 -17.03 12.27 -6.10
C TYR A 9 -16.21 12.29 -7.41
N LYS A 10 -16.71 11.59 -8.44
CA LYS A 10 -16.12 11.57 -9.78
C LYS A 10 -16.33 12.93 -10.40
N LYS A 11 -15.24 13.64 -10.65
CA LYS A 11 -15.32 14.97 -11.26
C LYS A 11 -15.76 14.86 -12.71
N ALA A 12 -16.91 15.43 -13.03
CA ALA A 12 -17.42 15.46 -14.40
C ALA A 12 -16.62 16.45 -15.26
N CYS A 13 -16.31 16.05 -16.48
CA CYS A 13 -15.60 16.87 -17.45
C CYS A 13 -16.45 18.08 -17.86
N ALA A 14 -15.90 19.28 -17.69
CA ALA A 14 -16.58 20.52 -18.03
C ALA A 14 -16.97 20.63 -19.52
N ASN A 15 -16.26 19.92 -20.41
CA ASN A 15 -16.50 19.97 -21.86
C ASN A 15 -17.56 18.96 -22.35
N CYS A 16 -17.60 17.75 -21.79
CA CYS A 16 -18.45 16.67 -22.32
C CYS A 16 -19.24 15.86 -21.26
N GLY A 17 -19.03 16.13 -19.98
CA GLY A 17 -19.71 15.43 -18.88
C GLY A 17 -19.13 14.06 -18.51
N ALA A 18 -18.21 13.49 -19.30
CA ALA A 18 -17.55 12.24 -18.96
C ALA A 18 -16.65 12.36 -17.71
N GLU A 19 -16.32 11.25 -17.06
CA GLU A 19 -15.44 11.23 -15.89
C GLU A 19 -14.03 11.77 -16.23
N LEU A 20 -13.51 12.64 -15.35
CA LEU A 20 -12.11 13.05 -15.36
C LEU A 20 -11.28 12.08 -14.51
N LYS A 21 -10.13 11.66 -15.04
CA LYS A 21 -9.17 10.82 -14.33
C LYS A 21 -7.91 11.60 -14.02
N PHE A 22 -7.29 11.29 -12.89
CA PHE A 22 -5.95 11.79 -12.59
C PHE A 22 -4.95 11.31 -13.64
N LYS A 23 -4.07 12.20 -14.10
CA LYS A 23 -2.99 11.90 -15.06
C LYS A 23 -1.67 11.76 -14.28
N PRO A 24 -1.18 10.53 -14.04
CA PRO A 24 0.04 10.30 -13.26
C PRO A 24 1.26 11.01 -13.83
N GLY A 25 2.15 11.48 -12.95
CA GLY A 25 3.33 12.28 -13.33
C GLY A 25 3.01 13.72 -13.73
N SER A 26 1.81 14.20 -13.39
CA SER A 26 1.38 15.57 -13.63
C SER A 26 0.48 16.06 -12.49
N HIS A 27 0.17 17.36 -12.48
CA HIS A 27 -0.85 17.94 -11.60
C HIS A 27 -2.13 18.23 -12.38
N GLN A 28 -2.55 17.27 -13.22
CA GLN A 28 -3.68 17.43 -14.12
C GLN A 28 -4.68 16.29 -13.99
N LEU A 29 -5.93 16.63 -14.24
CA LEU A 29 -6.99 15.68 -14.59
C LEU A 29 -7.15 15.68 -16.11
N THR A 30 -7.42 14.51 -16.69
CA THR A 30 -7.64 14.33 -18.12
C THR A 30 -8.94 13.59 -18.38
N CYS A 31 -9.67 14.02 -19.40
CA CYS A 31 -10.83 13.34 -19.91
C CYS A 31 -10.40 12.36 -21.01
N GLU A 32 -10.50 11.06 -20.76
CA GLU A 32 -10.16 10.04 -21.76
C GLU A 32 -11.12 10.02 -22.96
N TYR A 33 -12.29 10.64 -22.84
CA TYR A 33 -13.29 10.69 -23.91
C TYR A 33 -13.04 11.81 -24.93
N CYS A 34 -12.84 13.05 -24.47
CA CYS A 34 -12.71 14.22 -25.36
C CYS A 34 -11.33 14.87 -25.33
N GLY A 35 -10.41 14.42 -24.47
CA GLY A 35 -9.06 14.98 -24.34
C GLY A 35 -8.97 16.31 -23.59
N TYR A 36 -10.06 16.77 -22.97
CA TYR A 36 -10.02 17.94 -22.08
C TYR A 36 -9.08 17.69 -20.90
N GLU A 37 -8.21 18.65 -20.60
CA GLU A 37 -7.31 18.63 -19.45
C GLU A 37 -7.63 19.78 -18.49
N GLU A 38 -7.53 19.52 -17.20
CA GLU A 38 -7.74 20.50 -16.15
C GLU A 38 -6.59 20.43 -15.14
N PHE A 39 -6.07 21.59 -14.71
CA PHE A 39 -5.06 21.62 -13.66
C PHE A 39 -5.69 21.46 -12.28
N ILE A 40 -5.02 20.68 -11.43
CA ILE A 40 -5.33 20.59 -10.01
C ILE A 40 -4.67 21.80 -9.34
N GLU A 41 -5.48 22.69 -8.78
CA GLU A 41 -4.96 23.80 -7.99
C GLU A 41 -4.25 23.23 -6.76
N GLN A 42 -2.96 23.53 -6.63
CA GLN A 42 -2.21 23.19 -5.42
C GLN A 42 -2.67 24.10 -4.29
N SER A 43 -3.09 23.51 -3.18
CA SER A 43 -3.25 24.26 -1.94
C SER A 43 -1.92 24.95 -1.60
N LYS A 44 -2.00 26.25 -1.27
CA LYS A 44 -0.83 27.02 -0.80
C LYS A 44 -0.53 26.77 0.69
N SER A 45 -1.38 26.02 1.40
CA SER A 45 -1.13 25.66 2.79
C SER A 45 -0.21 24.45 2.87
N SER A 46 0.83 24.53 3.69
CA SER A 46 1.51 23.33 4.19
C SER A 46 0.50 22.48 4.95
N PHE A 47 0.64 21.16 4.91
CA PHE A 47 -0.13 20.30 5.82
C PHE A 47 0.25 20.66 7.26
N GLU A 48 -0.73 20.75 8.14
CA GLU A 48 -0.50 21.05 9.55
C GLU A 48 -0.26 19.75 10.29
N GLU A 49 0.89 19.65 10.95
CA GLU A 49 1.16 18.54 11.87
C GLU A 49 0.33 18.74 13.14
N LEU A 50 -0.41 17.70 13.50
CA LEU A 50 -1.25 17.69 14.70
C LEU A 50 -0.44 17.12 15.86
N GLU A 51 -0.34 17.87 16.96
CA GLU A 51 0.27 17.37 18.18
C GLU A 51 -0.57 16.21 18.73
N LEU A 52 0.04 15.03 18.83
CA LEU A 52 -0.67 13.78 19.03
C LEU A 52 -1.39 13.72 20.39
N GLU A 53 -0.75 14.15 21.47
CA GLU A 53 -1.33 14.06 22.82
C GLU A 53 -2.56 14.95 22.95
N HIS A 54 -2.44 16.20 22.51
CA HIS A 54 -3.52 17.18 22.48
C HIS A 54 -4.67 16.72 21.59
N TYR A 55 -4.36 16.23 20.38
CA TYR A 55 -5.37 15.72 19.46
C TYR A 55 -6.15 14.57 20.12
N LEU A 56 -5.46 13.52 20.59
CA LEU A 56 -6.10 12.37 21.24
C LEU A 56 -6.93 12.77 22.47
N LYS A 57 -6.48 13.76 23.24
CA LYS A 57 -7.23 14.26 24.41
C LYS A 57 -8.52 14.99 24.04
N ILE A 58 -8.54 15.71 22.91
CA ILE A 58 -9.71 16.46 22.45
C ILE A 58 -10.72 15.56 21.76
N VAL A 59 -10.28 14.75 20.80
CA VAL A 59 -11.20 13.92 20.01
C VAL A 59 -11.55 12.60 20.69
N GLY A 60 -10.65 12.02 21.49
CA GLY A 60 -10.86 10.73 22.13
C GLY A 60 -11.28 9.65 21.12
N GLU A 61 -12.32 8.89 21.45
CA GLU A 61 -12.90 7.85 20.58
C GLU A 61 -13.66 8.41 19.35
N ASN A 62 -13.87 9.73 19.27
CA ASN A 62 -14.54 10.40 18.15
C ASN A 62 -13.54 10.96 17.12
N ALA A 63 -12.32 10.43 17.06
CA ALA A 63 -11.29 10.94 16.16
C ALA A 63 -11.59 10.66 14.68
N TYR A 64 -12.46 9.71 14.38
CA TYR A 64 -12.81 9.31 13.02
C TYR A 64 -13.56 10.42 12.29
N THR A 65 -13.09 10.73 11.09
CA THR A 65 -13.69 11.76 10.21
C THR A 65 -14.69 11.15 9.23
N ASP A 66 -14.57 9.86 8.94
CA ASP A 66 -15.45 9.17 8.01
C ASP A 66 -15.67 7.70 8.40
N THR A 67 -16.70 7.07 7.84
CA THR A 67 -16.96 5.63 7.95
C THR A 67 -16.72 4.98 6.60
N ILE A 68 -15.73 4.10 6.52
CA ILE A 68 -15.34 3.45 5.28
C ILE A 68 -15.76 1.98 5.25
N GLU A 69 -15.85 1.41 4.05
CA GLU A 69 -16.08 -0.01 3.81
C GLU A 69 -14.74 -0.76 3.65
N LEU A 70 -14.55 -1.81 4.45
CA LEU A 70 -13.34 -2.63 4.47
C LEU A 70 -13.66 -4.11 4.28
N LEU A 71 -12.76 -4.83 3.62
CA LEU A 71 -12.73 -6.29 3.64
C LEU A 71 -11.52 -6.79 4.42
N HIS A 72 -11.80 -7.66 5.39
CA HIS A 72 -10.79 -8.40 6.13
C HIS A 72 -10.45 -9.71 5.44
N CYS A 73 -9.20 -9.87 5.01
CA CYS A 73 -8.73 -11.10 4.39
C CYS A 73 -8.47 -12.19 5.46
N LYS A 74 -9.35 -13.18 5.55
CA LYS A 74 -9.23 -14.32 6.50
C LYS A 74 -7.95 -15.16 6.35
N ASN A 75 -7.29 -15.10 5.18
CA ASN A 75 -6.05 -15.84 4.92
C ASN A 75 -4.79 -15.12 5.43
N CYS A 76 -4.57 -13.84 5.10
CA CYS A 76 -3.37 -13.09 5.49
C CYS A 76 -3.58 -12.05 6.61
N GLY A 77 -4.82 -11.78 7.00
CA GLY A 77 -5.18 -10.80 8.04
C GLY A 77 -5.19 -9.34 7.60
N ALA A 78 -4.94 -9.05 6.32
CA ALA A 78 -4.93 -7.67 5.82
C ALA A 78 -6.34 -7.09 5.68
N ASN A 79 -6.49 -5.79 5.98
CA ASN A 79 -7.67 -4.99 5.67
C ASN A 79 -7.45 -4.23 4.36
N GLN A 80 -8.45 -4.20 3.49
CA GLN A 80 -8.39 -3.43 2.25
C GLN A 80 -9.73 -2.80 1.90
N HIS A 81 -9.69 -1.61 1.30
CA HIS A 81 -10.87 -0.91 0.82
C HIS A 81 -11.43 -1.60 -0.43
N VAL A 82 -12.73 -1.42 -0.65
CA VAL A 82 -13.46 -2.00 -1.79
C VAL A 82 -14.04 -0.88 -2.64
N GLU A 83 -13.67 -0.85 -3.92
CA GLU A 83 -14.39 0.00 -4.87
C GLU A 83 -15.84 -0.48 -5.03
N GLU A 84 -16.79 0.45 -5.10
CA GLU A 84 -18.24 0.18 -5.02
C GLU A 84 -18.78 -0.77 -6.11
N ASN A 85 -18.06 -0.97 -7.21
CA ASN A 85 -18.54 -1.71 -8.38
C ASN A 85 -18.08 -3.17 -8.48
N TYR A 86 -17.39 -3.71 -7.46
CA TYR A 86 -16.92 -5.09 -7.46
C TYR A 86 -17.81 -6.03 -6.65
N LYS A 87 -18.25 -7.14 -7.25
CA LYS A 87 -18.90 -8.24 -6.52
C LYS A 87 -17.89 -9.11 -5.76
N SER A 88 -16.72 -9.30 -6.37
CA SER A 88 -15.58 -9.97 -5.77
C SER A 88 -14.31 -9.34 -6.29
N LEU A 89 -13.27 -9.35 -5.47
CA LEU A 89 -11.93 -8.92 -5.84
C LEU A 89 -10.90 -9.86 -5.21
N ASN A 90 -9.67 -9.85 -5.72
CA ASN A 90 -8.58 -10.58 -5.08
C ASN A 90 -7.93 -9.70 -4.02
N CYS A 91 -7.52 -10.30 -2.90
CA CYS A 91 -6.69 -9.65 -1.90
C CYS A 91 -5.40 -9.14 -2.55
N VAL A 92 -5.07 -7.86 -2.39
CA VAL A 92 -3.88 -7.26 -3.02
C VAL A 92 -2.58 -7.80 -2.43
N TYR A 93 -2.65 -8.45 -1.28
CA TYR A 93 -1.49 -8.97 -0.55
C TYR A 93 -1.23 -10.47 -0.80
N CYS A 94 -2.27 -11.31 -0.79
CA CYS A 94 -2.12 -12.76 -0.92
C CYS A 94 -2.97 -13.40 -2.02
N SER A 95 -3.73 -12.60 -2.77
CA SER A 95 -4.61 -13.05 -3.86
C SER A 95 -5.77 -13.97 -3.44
N GLU A 96 -6.07 -14.07 -2.14
CA GLU A 96 -7.29 -14.70 -1.65
C GLU A 96 -8.52 -14.01 -2.26
N PRO A 97 -9.50 -14.74 -2.81
CA PRO A 97 -10.75 -14.15 -3.27
C PRO A 97 -11.53 -13.55 -2.09
N LEU A 98 -11.85 -12.27 -2.19
CA LEU A 98 -12.70 -11.56 -1.24
C LEU A 98 -14.07 -11.27 -1.87
N ILE A 99 -15.11 -11.40 -1.06
CA ILE A 99 -16.52 -11.22 -1.44
C ILE A 99 -17.07 -9.99 -0.73
N ARG A 100 -17.82 -9.14 -1.44
CA ARG A 100 -18.33 -7.86 -0.91
C ARG A 100 -19.30 -8.05 0.26
N GLU A 101 -19.96 -9.20 0.36
CA GLU A 101 -20.86 -9.53 1.47
C GLU A 101 -20.16 -9.61 2.83
N ASP A 102 -18.83 -9.79 2.85
CA ASP A 102 -18.00 -9.79 4.07
C ASP A 102 -17.52 -8.36 4.45
N VAL A 103 -18.04 -7.30 3.81
CA VAL A 103 -17.64 -5.91 4.12
C VAL A 103 -18.07 -5.53 5.53
N GLU A 104 -17.10 -4.98 6.26
CA GLU A 104 -17.31 -4.35 7.56
C GLU A 104 -17.12 -2.83 7.42
N LYS A 105 -17.81 -2.08 8.28
CA LYS A 105 -17.65 -0.62 8.36
C LYS A 105 -16.77 -0.26 9.54
N GLU A 106 -15.75 0.56 9.28
CA GLU A 106 -14.84 1.04 10.30
C GLU A 106 -14.75 2.56 10.24
N GLY A 107 -14.69 3.20 11.42
CA GLY A 107 -14.39 4.62 11.52
C GLY A 107 -12.92 4.84 11.16
N TRP A 108 -12.65 5.74 10.21
CA TRP A 108 -11.29 6.09 9.79
C TRP A 108 -11.03 7.59 9.91
N ILE A 109 -9.77 7.91 10.19
CA ILE A 109 -9.25 9.27 10.10
C ILE A 109 -8.73 9.42 8.66
N LEU A 110 -9.35 10.32 7.90
CA LEU A 110 -8.93 10.58 6.53
C LEU A 110 -7.53 11.20 6.52
N PRO A 111 -6.66 10.81 5.57
CA PRO A 111 -5.35 11.43 5.43
C PRO A 111 -5.46 12.94 5.19
N GLY A 112 -4.69 13.72 5.95
CA GLY A 112 -4.61 15.18 5.75
C GLY A 112 -3.82 15.58 4.50
N ALA A 113 -3.09 14.64 3.90
CA ALA A 113 -2.34 14.84 2.66
C ALA A 113 -2.28 13.54 1.85
N LEU A 114 -2.07 13.69 0.54
CA LEU A 114 -1.88 12.59 -0.41
C LEU A 114 -0.62 12.84 -1.23
N VAL A 115 0.19 11.80 -1.41
CA VAL A 115 1.25 11.81 -2.43
C VAL A 115 0.67 11.25 -3.73
N PRO A 116 0.54 12.05 -4.80
CA PRO A 116 -0.01 11.57 -6.05
C PRO A 116 0.94 10.60 -6.77
N PHE A 117 0.38 9.75 -7.63
CA PHE A 117 1.20 8.87 -8.46
C PHE A 117 2.02 9.68 -9.48
N GLU A 118 3.34 9.57 -9.40
CA GLU A 118 4.28 10.18 -10.36
C GLU A 118 4.58 9.29 -11.58
N LEU A 119 4.27 8.00 -11.48
CA LEU A 119 4.52 7.02 -12.53
C LEU A 119 3.20 6.54 -13.09
N ASP A 120 3.03 6.62 -14.41
CA ASP A 120 1.95 5.92 -15.09
C ASP A 120 2.21 4.40 -15.12
N ALA A 121 1.16 3.64 -15.44
CA ALA A 121 1.23 2.18 -15.48
C ALA A 121 2.30 1.66 -16.46
N LYS A 122 2.47 2.32 -17.61
CA LYS A 122 3.44 1.90 -18.64
C LYS A 122 4.88 2.07 -18.15
N LYS A 123 5.18 3.20 -17.52
CA LYS A 123 6.49 3.51 -16.94
C LYS A 123 6.78 2.59 -15.76
N ALA A 124 5.81 2.37 -14.89
CA ALA A 124 5.93 1.43 -13.77
C ALA A 124 6.24 -0.01 -14.26
N GLN A 125 5.51 -0.48 -15.28
CA GLN A 125 5.76 -1.79 -15.90
C GLN A 125 7.16 -1.88 -16.53
N SER A 126 7.59 -0.83 -17.24
CA SER A 126 8.92 -0.79 -17.84
C SER A 126 10.04 -0.86 -16.79
N ILE A 127 9.88 -0.14 -15.67
CA ILE A 127 10.83 -0.17 -14.55
C ILE A 127 10.88 -1.57 -13.95
N PHE A 128 9.72 -2.17 -13.68
CA PHE A 128 9.62 -3.51 -13.10
C PHE A 128 10.28 -4.56 -14.02
N LYS A 129 9.96 -4.54 -15.31
CA LYS A 129 10.57 -5.42 -16.32
C LYS A 129 12.10 -5.26 -16.39
N SER A 130 12.60 -4.03 -16.35
CA SER A 130 14.04 -3.77 -16.36
C SER A 130 14.72 -4.31 -15.11
N TRP A 131 14.09 -4.15 -13.94
CA TRP A 131 14.60 -4.69 -12.68
C TRP A 131 14.65 -6.23 -12.70
N VAL A 132 13.57 -6.90 -13.10
CA VAL A 132 13.54 -8.38 -13.20
C VAL A 132 14.62 -8.90 -14.17
N GLY A 133 14.85 -8.19 -15.28
CA GLY A 133 15.89 -8.53 -16.25
C GLY A 133 17.32 -8.47 -15.72
N LYS A 134 17.57 -7.77 -14.60
CA LYS A 134 18.89 -7.66 -13.95
C LYS A 134 19.16 -8.77 -12.93
N ILE A 135 18.15 -9.54 -12.54
CA ILE A 135 18.29 -10.58 -11.51
C ILE A 135 18.87 -11.85 -12.17
N TRP A 136 20.11 -12.19 -11.83
CA TRP A 136 20.72 -13.45 -12.26
C TRP A 136 19.96 -14.62 -11.60
N PHE A 137 19.43 -15.52 -12.43
CA PHE A 137 18.50 -16.58 -12.04
C PHE A 137 17.14 -16.11 -11.49
N ALA A 138 16.56 -15.04 -12.05
CA ALA A 138 15.17 -14.70 -11.79
C ALA A 138 14.24 -15.93 -11.96
N PRO A 139 13.35 -16.23 -10.99
CA PRO A 139 12.37 -17.30 -11.12
C PRO A 139 11.47 -17.11 -12.34
N ASP A 140 11.07 -18.19 -13.01
CA ASP A 140 10.29 -18.08 -14.25
C ASP A 140 8.91 -17.45 -14.04
N ASN A 141 8.27 -17.68 -12.89
CA ASN A 141 7.02 -17.04 -12.54
C ASN A 141 7.18 -15.51 -12.41
N LEU A 142 8.31 -15.04 -11.86
CA LEU A 142 8.62 -13.61 -11.76
C LEU A 142 8.84 -12.99 -13.15
N LYS A 143 9.53 -13.70 -14.05
CA LYS A 143 9.70 -13.24 -15.44
C LYS A 143 8.37 -13.13 -16.17
N LYS A 144 7.46 -14.09 -15.97
CA LYS A 144 6.11 -14.05 -16.55
C LYS A 144 5.30 -12.88 -15.99
N ALA A 145 5.30 -12.69 -14.67
CA ALA A 145 4.63 -11.56 -14.02
C ALA A 145 5.14 -10.21 -14.55
N ALA A 146 6.45 -10.08 -14.81
CA ALA A 146 7.03 -8.86 -15.37
C ALA A 146 6.59 -8.52 -16.81
N LEU A 147 5.95 -9.46 -17.50
CA LEU A 147 5.41 -9.28 -18.85
C LEU A 147 3.90 -9.03 -18.85
N ASP A 148 3.23 -9.25 -17.72
CA ASP A 148 1.79 -9.08 -17.59
C ASP A 148 1.45 -7.59 -17.37
N PRO A 149 0.75 -6.93 -18.31
CA PRO A 149 0.32 -5.55 -18.13
C PRO A 149 -0.86 -5.39 -17.17
N GLU A 150 -1.64 -6.44 -16.93
CA GLU A 150 -2.83 -6.39 -16.08
C GLU A 150 -2.51 -6.70 -14.61
N GLY A 151 -1.41 -7.41 -14.34
CA GLY A 151 -1.00 -7.80 -12.99
C GLY A 151 -0.38 -6.68 -12.14
N LEU A 152 -0.25 -5.46 -12.66
CA LEU A 152 0.30 -4.32 -11.92
C LEU A 152 -0.81 -3.32 -11.57
N HIS A 153 -1.08 -3.17 -10.28
CA HIS A 153 -2.12 -2.28 -9.75
C HIS A 153 -1.51 -1.16 -8.92
N GLY A 154 -2.11 0.03 -9.00
CA GLY A 154 -1.83 1.12 -8.07
C GLY A 154 -2.51 0.83 -6.73
N LEU A 155 -1.80 1.04 -5.63
CA LEU A 155 -2.32 0.90 -4.27
C LEU A 155 -2.00 2.16 -3.48
N TYR A 156 -3.00 2.72 -2.81
CA TYR A 156 -2.78 3.73 -1.78
C TYR A 156 -2.54 3.02 -0.45
N ILE A 157 -1.45 3.39 0.21
CA ILE A 157 -1.11 2.88 1.54
C ILE A 157 -1.20 4.07 2.50
N PRO A 158 -2.07 4.02 3.53
CA PRO A 158 -2.12 5.06 4.54
C PRO A 158 -0.85 4.98 5.41
N TYR A 159 -0.27 6.14 5.70
CA TYR A 159 0.87 6.27 6.58
C TYR A 159 0.60 7.32 7.64
N TRP A 160 1.05 7.02 8.85
CA TRP A 160 1.08 7.96 9.95
C TRP A 160 2.51 8.47 10.13
N THR A 161 2.65 9.79 10.18
CA THR A 161 3.90 10.46 10.48
C THR A 161 3.86 10.94 11.92
N PHE A 162 4.90 10.63 12.70
CA PHE A 162 5.03 11.08 14.07
C PHE A 162 6.45 11.56 14.31
N ASP A 163 6.57 12.68 15.02
CA ASP A 163 7.83 13.09 15.61
C ASP A 163 7.99 12.43 16.98
N ALA A 164 9.16 11.83 17.21
CA ALA A 164 9.47 11.17 18.46
C ALA A 164 10.86 11.56 18.96
N ASN A 165 10.95 11.95 20.24
CA ASN A 165 12.22 12.11 20.94
C ASN A 165 12.46 10.88 21.84
N LEU A 166 13.25 9.93 21.35
CA LEU A 166 13.39 8.61 21.97
C LEU A 166 14.74 8.44 22.68
N PHE A 167 14.69 8.07 23.96
CA PHE A 167 15.86 7.62 24.73
C PHE A 167 15.68 6.14 25.08
N ALA A 168 16.61 5.29 24.64
CA ALA A 168 16.60 3.87 24.96
C ALA A 168 17.98 3.40 25.42
N SER A 169 18.02 2.69 26.55
CA SER A 169 19.16 1.89 26.97
C SER A 169 18.87 0.43 26.64
N TYR A 170 19.74 -0.23 25.88
CA TYR A 170 19.58 -1.67 25.59
C TYR A 170 20.84 -2.44 25.97
N GLN A 171 20.65 -3.68 26.42
CA GLN A 171 21.72 -4.64 26.62
C GLN A 171 21.36 -5.89 25.81
N GLY A 172 22.26 -6.30 24.92
CA GLY A 172 22.09 -7.49 24.10
C GLY A 172 23.15 -8.53 24.44
N GLN A 173 22.79 -9.81 24.31
CA GLN A 173 23.75 -10.91 24.28
C GLN A 173 23.87 -11.40 22.84
N ARG A 174 25.10 -11.56 22.36
CA ARG A 174 25.40 -12.17 21.06
C ARG A 174 25.82 -13.61 21.30
N GLY A 175 25.22 -14.54 20.55
CA GLY A 175 25.71 -15.91 20.49
C GLY A 175 27.00 -15.95 19.66
N ASP A 176 28.13 -16.27 20.29
CA ASP A 176 29.36 -16.59 19.57
C ASP A 176 29.36 -18.10 19.30
N TYR A 177 29.20 -18.48 18.03
CA TYR A 177 29.40 -19.87 17.62
C TYR A 177 30.89 -20.19 17.71
N TYR A 178 31.27 -21.01 18.68
CA TYR A 178 32.61 -21.54 18.80
C TYR A 178 32.58 -23.05 18.57
N TYR A 179 33.49 -23.53 17.71
CA TYR A 179 33.68 -24.94 17.43
C TYR A 179 35.01 -25.36 18.03
N GLU A 180 34.99 -26.43 18.82
CA GLU A 180 36.20 -26.99 19.44
C GLU A 180 36.45 -28.40 18.89
N ASN A 181 37.66 -28.61 18.36
CA ASN A 181 38.10 -29.91 17.88
C ASN A 181 38.45 -30.81 19.06
N GLN A 182 37.63 -31.80 19.37
CA GLN A 182 37.91 -32.78 20.41
C GLN A 182 38.73 -33.93 19.85
N THR A 183 39.94 -34.10 20.41
CA THR A 183 40.80 -35.23 20.06
C THR A 183 40.70 -36.32 21.10
N TYR A 184 40.25 -37.51 20.71
CA TYR A 184 40.11 -38.68 21.57
C TYR A 184 40.92 -39.86 21.02
N ASN A 185 41.37 -40.74 21.91
CA ASN A 185 42.00 -42.01 21.51
C ASN A 185 40.92 -43.06 21.31
N SER A 186 40.90 -43.64 20.12
CA SER A 186 40.09 -44.80 19.76
C SER A 186 41.00 -46.03 19.66
N ASP A 187 40.43 -47.23 19.73
CA ASP A 187 41.15 -48.50 19.48
C ASP A 187 41.87 -48.54 18.11
N LYS A 188 41.53 -47.62 17.19
CA LYS A 188 42.16 -47.46 15.87
C LYS A 188 43.19 -46.31 15.81
N GLY A 189 43.55 -45.69 16.94
CA GLY A 189 44.48 -44.55 17.04
C GLY A 189 43.82 -43.22 17.42
N LYS A 190 44.59 -42.14 17.39
CA LYS A 190 44.16 -40.77 17.77
C LYS A 190 43.23 -40.18 16.70
N ARG A 191 42.03 -39.73 17.08
CA ARG A 191 41.01 -39.14 16.16
C ARG A 191 40.53 -37.79 16.66
N THR A 192 40.20 -36.88 15.75
CA THR A 192 39.69 -35.53 16.05
C THR A 192 38.30 -35.36 15.42
N ARG A 193 37.34 -34.83 16.19
CA ARG A 193 36.00 -34.43 15.75
C ARG A 193 35.77 -32.96 16.08
#